data_AF-A0A524ERC3-F1
#
_entry.id   AF-A0A524ERC3-F1
#
_cell.length_a   1.000
_cell.length_b   1.000
_cell.length_c   1.000
_cell.angle_alpha   90.00
_cell.angle_beta   90.00
_cell.angle_gamma   90.00
#
_symmetry.space_group_name_H-M   'P 1'
#
loop_
_entity.id
_entity.type
_entity.pdbx_description
1 polymer ?
#
loop_
_entity_poly.entity_id
_entity_poly.type
_entity_poly.pdbx_seq_one_letter_code
_entity_poly.pdbx_strand_id
1 'polypeptide(L)'
;MLTLTGIFFLINAIKKKMKNMAILGIGLIAIPIGFIGNFVFRFGPIFQEYFVFIGFVCGVIFINMTFYKRQMKRANLILLIVIILGITQIILFHLVYPIEINRGYEYYLRVSLDLPYVLLVYNWFAFSFYSAYKRLKDQDIEPWIKVRYKMLAISSFLMSFHSIPEFFQPKNIRWGNPNDPISLVIFGILAVMAICYGFMFSLSWFMPKKLKRYFNKGYQREIDKEYTEEELMNMIKKQLTQD
;
A
#
# COMPACT_ATOMS: atom_id res chain seq x y z
N MET A 1 5.77 -2.49 -12.55
CA MET A 1 6.53 -2.47 -11.28
C MET A 1 5.84 -3.29 -10.19
N LEU A 2 4.58 -3.00 -9.84
CA LEU A 2 3.87 -3.75 -8.79
C LEU A 2 3.81 -5.27 -9.03
N THR A 3 3.62 -5.72 -10.28
CA THR A 3 3.67 -7.14 -10.64
C THR A 3 5.00 -7.79 -10.26
N LEU A 4 6.13 -7.12 -10.55
CA LEU A 4 7.47 -7.62 -10.22
C LEU A 4 7.66 -7.69 -8.70
N THR A 5 7.19 -6.67 -7.96
CA THR A 5 7.21 -6.68 -6.50
C THR A 5 6.33 -7.78 -5.93
N GLY A 6 5.16 -8.03 -6.51
CA GLY A 6 4.28 -9.11 -6.11
C GLY A 6 4.90 -10.49 -6.32
N ILE A 7 5.52 -10.73 -7.49
CA ILE A 7 6.27 -11.96 -7.76
C ILE A 7 7.41 -12.14 -6.75
N PHE A 8 8.17 -11.07 -6.47
CA PHE A 8 9.22 -11.10 -5.45
C PHE A 8 8.69 -11.49 -4.07
N PHE A 9 7.52 -10.98 -3.67
CA PHE A 9 6.90 -11.39 -2.41
C PHE A 9 6.43 -12.83 -2.41
N LEU A 10 5.84 -13.33 -3.50
CA LEU A 10 5.44 -14.73 -3.60
C LEU A 10 6.64 -15.68 -3.47
N ILE A 11 7.74 -15.38 -4.18
CA ILE A 11 8.98 -16.16 -4.09
C ILE A 11 9.51 -16.17 -2.65
N ASN A 12 9.57 -15.01 -2.00
CA ASN A 12 10.03 -14.92 -0.61
C ASN A 12 9.08 -15.58 0.38
N ALA A 13 7.78 -15.50 0.15
CA ALA A 13 6.77 -16.11 0.99
C ALA A 13 6.88 -17.63 0.96
N ILE A 14 7.11 -18.23 -0.22
CA ILE A 14 7.37 -19.66 -0.37
C ILE A 14 8.67 -20.04 0.35
N LYS A 15 9.77 -19.33 0.05
CA LYS A 15 11.10 -19.63 0.63
C LYS A 15 11.14 -19.51 2.15
N LYS A 16 10.42 -18.54 2.72
CA LYS A 16 10.44 -18.22 4.16
C LYS A 16 9.17 -18.66 4.90
N LYS A 17 8.24 -19.34 4.23
CA LYS A 17 6.92 -19.74 4.77
C LYS A 17 6.12 -18.56 5.38
N MET A 18 6.23 -17.37 4.80
CA MET A 18 5.61 -16.13 5.31
C MET A 18 4.24 -15.87 4.64
N LYS A 19 3.16 -16.34 5.27
CA LYS A 19 1.78 -16.23 4.75
C LYS A 19 1.35 -14.78 4.45
N ASN A 20 1.72 -13.83 5.30
CA ASN A 20 1.41 -12.41 5.10
C ASN A 20 2.04 -11.85 3.81
N MET A 21 3.28 -12.22 3.50
CA MET A 21 3.94 -11.81 2.25
C MET A 21 3.27 -12.45 1.03
N ALA A 22 2.78 -13.69 1.12
CA ALA A 22 2.04 -14.31 0.03
C ALA A 22 0.78 -13.51 -0.32
N ILE A 23 0.00 -13.13 0.70
CA ILE A 23 -1.23 -12.35 0.55
C ILE A 23 -0.94 -10.99 -0.09
N LEU A 24 0.09 -10.28 0.39
CA LEU A 24 0.50 -9.02 -0.23
C LEU A 24 0.93 -9.22 -1.69
N GLY A 25 1.67 -10.30 -1.98
CA GLY A 25 2.10 -10.65 -3.32
C GLY A 25 0.92 -10.84 -4.29
N ILE A 26 -0.10 -11.60 -3.87
CA ILE A 26 -1.34 -11.79 -4.63
C ILE A 26 -2.02 -10.45 -4.91
N GLY A 27 -2.22 -9.62 -3.87
CA GLY A 27 -2.88 -8.33 -4.03
C GLY A 27 -2.16 -7.37 -4.98
N LEU A 28 -0.81 -7.33 -4.92
CA LEU A 28 -0.02 -6.46 -5.80
C LEU A 28 0.04 -6.94 -7.26
N ILE A 29 -0.20 -8.22 -7.52
CA ILE A 29 -0.34 -8.76 -8.88
C ILE A 29 -1.75 -8.53 -9.39
N ALA A 30 -2.76 -8.69 -8.53
CA ALA A 30 -4.16 -8.54 -8.90
C ALA A 30 -4.44 -7.16 -9.50
N ILE A 31 -4.00 -6.07 -8.85
CA ILE A 31 -4.27 -4.69 -9.30
C ILE A 31 -3.82 -4.47 -10.76
N PRO A 32 -2.53 -4.70 -11.14
CA PRO A 32 -2.10 -4.60 -12.53
C PRO A 32 -2.86 -5.53 -13.50
N ILE A 33 -3.22 -6.76 -13.08
CA ILE A 33 -4.02 -7.66 -13.93
C ILE A 33 -5.37 -7.03 -14.25
N GLY A 34 -6.04 -6.42 -13.28
CA GLY A 34 -7.31 -5.71 -13.50
C GLY A 34 -7.18 -4.61 -14.55
N PHE A 35 -6.18 -3.75 -14.41
CA PHE A 35 -5.92 -2.66 -15.36
C PHE A 35 -5.52 -3.18 -16.75
N ILE A 36 -4.61 -4.16 -16.84
CA ILE A 36 -4.21 -4.76 -18.12
C ILE A 36 -5.41 -5.44 -18.79
N GLY A 37 -6.22 -6.19 -18.02
CA GLY A 37 -7.46 -6.80 -18.49
C GLY A 37 -8.42 -5.81 -19.11
N ASN A 38 -8.63 -4.68 -18.45
CA ASN A 38 -9.52 -3.62 -18.95
C ASN A 38 -8.93 -2.89 -20.17
N PHE A 39 -7.68 -2.43 -20.10
CA PHE A 39 -7.11 -1.58 -21.15
C PHE A 39 -6.60 -2.34 -22.38
N VAL A 40 -5.96 -3.49 -22.17
CA VAL A 40 -5.32 -4.26 -23.24
C VAL A 40 -6.29 -5.28 -23.81
N PHE A 41 -6.96 -6.04 -22.94
CA PHE A 41 -7.84 -7.14 -23.34
C PHE A 41 -9.32 -6.75 -23.44
N ARG A 42 -9.67 -5.50 -23.09
CA ARG A 42 -11.05 -4.95 -23.18
C ARG A 42 -12.09 -5.77 -22.41
N PHE A 43 -11.71 -6.38 -21.28
CA PHE A 43 -12.65 -7.08 -20.40
C PHE A 43 -13.61 -6.16 -19.63
N GLY A 44 -13.42 -4.84 -19.76
CA GLY A 44 -14.31 -3.81 -19.23
C GLY A 44 -13.97 -3.38 -17.79
N PRO A 45 -14.52 -2.25 -17.32
CA PRO A 45 -14.17 -1.67 -16.02
C PRO A 45 -14.62 -2.50 -14.81
N ILE A 46 -15.70 -3.27 -14.95
CA ILE A 46 -16.16 -4.19 -13.90
C ILE A 46 -15.08 -5.25 -13.60
N PHE A 47 -14.42 -5.78 -14.64
CA PHE A 47 -13.31 -6.72 -14.46
C PHE A 47 -12.17 -6.08 -13.65
N GLN A 48 -11.79 -4.84 -14.00
CA GLN A 48 -10.77 -4.10 -13.25
C GLN A 48 -11.16 -3.96 -11.77
N GLU A 49 -12.41 -3.63 -11.49
CA GLU A 49 -12.89 -3.37 -10.13
C GLU A 49 -12.78 -4.61 -9.22
N TYR A 50 -13.12 -5.80 -9.71
CA TYR A 50 -12.93 -7.04 -8.95
C TYR A 50 -11.47 -7.25 -8.54
N PHE A 51 -10.53 -6.96 -9.44
CA PHE A 51 -9.11 -7.13 -9.18
C PHE A 51 -8.53 -6.03 -8.27
N VAL A 52 -9.03 -4.80 -8.36
CA VAL A 52 -8.72 -3.72 -7.42
C VAL A 52 -9.22 -4.08 -6.02
N PHE A 53 -10.46 -4.56 -5.91
CA PHE A 53 -11.05 -5.04 -4.66
C PHE A 53 -10.19 -6.13 -4.00
N ILE A 54 -9.81 -7.18 -4.76
CA ILE A 54 -8.91 -8.23 -4.28
C ILE A 54 -7.60 -7.62 -3.79
N GLY A 55 -7.03 -6.69 -4.57
CA GLY A 55 -5.81 -5.97 -4.22
C GLY A 55 -5.88 -5.26 -2.87
N PHE A 56 -6.93 -4.47 -2.66
CA PHE A 56 -7.12 -3.68 -1.45
C PHE A 56 -7.38 -4.57 -0.23
N VAL A 57 -8.25 -5.57 -0.36
CA VAL A 57 -8.53 -6.54 0.71
C VAL A 57 -7.25 -7.29 1.10
N CYS A 58 -6.49 -7.81 0.14
CA CYS A 58 -5.22 -8.47 0.40
C CYS A 58 -4.22 -7.55 1.11
N GLY A 59 -4.11 -6.30 0.66
CA GLY A 59 -3.22 -5.32 1.28
C GLY A 59 -3.59 -5.00 2.73
N VAL A 60 -4.89 -4.85 3.04
CA VAL A 60 -5.37 -4.63 4.42
C VAL A 60 -5.14 -5.86 5.28
N ILE A 61 -5.40 -7.07 4.78
CA ILE A 61 -5.08 -8.32 5.49
C ILE A 61 -3.58 -8.38 5.81
N PHE A 62 -2.71 -8.04 4.84
CA PHE A 62 -1.27 -7.97 5.07
C PHE A 62 -0.90 -7.00 6.20
N ILE A 63 -1.45 -5.78 6.20
CA ILE A 63 -1.21 -4.80 7.26
C ILE A 63 -1.64 -5.36 8.62
N ASN A 64 -2.84 -5.94 8.69
CA ASN A 64 -3.40 -6.48 9.93
C ASN A 64 -2.53 -7.60 10.50
N MET A 65 -2.13 -8.57 9.66
CA MET A 65 -1.27 -9.68 10.06
C MET A 65 0.14 -9.23 10.46
N THR A 66 0.67 -8.18 9.83
CA THR A 66 2.06 -7.74 10.00
C THR A 66 2.24 -6.79 11.18
N PHE A 67 1.30 -5.85 11.36
CA PHE A 67 1.47 -4.76 12.33
C PHE A 67 0.50 -4.81 13.52
N TYR A 68 -0.61 -5.55 13.42
CA TYR A 68 -1.68 -5.52 14.42
C TYR A 68 -2.01 -6.87 15.05
N LYS A 69 -1.08 -7.83 15.04
CA LYS A 69 -1.28 -9.18 15.62
C LYS A 69 -1.84 -9.18 17.06
N ARG A 70 -1.54 -8.14 17.86
CA ARG A 70 -2.05 -7.97 19.24
C ARG A 70 -3.29 -7.08 19.37
N GLN A 71 -3.68 -6.34 18.33
CA GLN A 71 -4.82 -5.40 18.32
C GLN A 71 -5.83 -5.76 17.22
N MET A 72 -6.07 -7.06 17.06
CA MET A 72 -6.86 -7.61 15.94
C MET A 72 -8.28 -7.04 15.86
N LYS A 73 -8.91 -6.65 16.98
CA LYS A 73 -10.28 -6.10 16.96
C LYS A 73 -10.42 -4.84 16.09
N ARG A 74 -9.53 -3.84 16.28
CA ARG A 74 -9.55 -2.59 15.49
C ARG A 74 -9.18 -2.85 14.03
N ALA A 75 -8.15 -3.67 13.82
CA ALA A 75 -7.68 -4.04 12.48
C ALA A 75 -8.76 -4.79 11.67
N ASN A 76 -9.49 -5.70 12.31
CA ASN A 76 -10.60 -6.44 11.70
C ASN A 76 -11.79 -5.54 11.39
N LEU A 77 -12.06 -4.51 12.20
CA LEU A 77 -13.09 -3.53 11.89
C LEU A 77 -12.75 -2.76 10.61
N ILE A 78 -11.50 -2.32 10.45
CA ILE A 78 -11.05 -1.65 9.20
C ILE A 78 -11.21 -2.59 8.01
N LEU A 79 -10.82 -3.87 8.15
CA LEU A 79 -11.00 -4.86 7.08
C LEU A 79 -12.48 -5.04 6.72
N LEU A 80 -13.37 -5.13 7.71
CA LEU A 80 -14.81 -5.25 7.47
C LEU A 80 -15.35 -4.03 6.71
N ILE A 81 -14.97 -2.81 7.12
CA ILE A 81 -15.39 -1.57 6.43
C ILE A 81 -14.87 -1.57 4.98
N VAL A 82 -13.62 -1.95 4.75
CA VAL A 82 -13.04 -2.07 3.40
C VAL A 82 -13.78 -3.09 2.54
N ILE A 83 -14.18 -4.23 3.11
CA ILE A 83 -14.98 -5.23 2.40
C ILE A 83 -16.36 -4.67 2.03
N ILE A 84 -17.05 -4.02 2.97
CA ILE A 84 -18.36 -3.41 2.73
C ILE A 84 -18.27 -2.35 1.63
N LEU A 85 -17.34 -1.40 1.75
CA LEU A 85 -17.14 -0.34 0.75
C LEU A 85 -16.82 -0.92 -0.63
N GLY A 86 -15.93 -1.92 -0.70
CA GLY A 86 -15.56 -2.57 -1.95
C GLY A 86 -16.71 -3.34 -2.61
N ILE A 87 -17.53 -4.06 -1.83
CA ILE A 87 -18.73 -4.73 -2.34
C ILE A 87 -19.74 -3.69 -2.85
N THR A 88 -19.98 -2.61 -2.09
CA THR A 88 -20.84 -1.51 -2.53
C THR A 88 -20.35 -0.91 -3.85
N GLN A 89 -19.04 -0.71 -3.99
CA GLN A 89 -18.44 -0.19 -5.21
C GLN A 89 -18.65 -1.12 -6.41
N ILE A 90 -18.43 -2.43 -6.25
CA ILE A 90 -18.70 -3.44 -7.28
C ILE A 90 -20.19 -3.43 -7.68
N ILE A 91 -21.11 -3.38 -6.71
CA ILE A 91 -22.56 -3.32 -6.98
C ILE A 91 -22.88 -2.07 -7.79
N LEU A 92 -22.36 -0.90 -7.41
CA LEU A 92 -22.58 0.33 -8.16
C LEU A 92 -22.01 0.26 -9.58
N PHE A 93 -20.84 -0.36 -9.77
CA PHE A 93 -20.32 -0.61 -11.11
C PHE A 93 -21.25 -1.48 -11.95
N HIS A 94 -21.86 -2.52 -11.38
CA HIS A 94 -22.86 -3.34 -12.10
C HIS A 94 -24.16 -2.60 -12.39
N LEU A 95 -24.62 -1.72 -11.50
CA LEU A 95 -25.87 -0.98 -11.69
C LEU A 95 -25.71 0.19 -12.67
N VAL A 96 -24.60 0.92 -12.60
CA VAL A 96 -24.40 2.19 -13.32
C VAL A 96 -23.73 1.97 -14.68
N TYR A 97 -22.88 0.96 -14.84
CA TYR A 97 -22.12 0.77 -16.07
C TYR A 97 -22.93 0.28 -17.30
N PRO A 98 -23.94 -0.61 -17.19
CA PRO A 98 -24.76 -1.01 -18.34
C PRO A 98 -25.72 0.11 -18.82
N ILE A 99 -25.87 1.20 -18.07
CA ILE A 99 -26.67 2.36 -18.44
C ILE A 99 -25.75 3.36 -19.18
N GLU A 100 -25.31 2.99 -20.39
CA GLU A 100 -24.26 3.69 -21.13
C GLU A 100 -24.57 5.13 -21.60
N ILE A 101 -25.74 5.70 -21.31
CA ILE A 101 -26.24 6.87 -22.05
C ILE A 101 -26.49 8.13 -21.20
N ASN A 102 -26.53 8.05 -19.86
CA ASN A 102 -26.76 9.24 -19.03
C ASN A 102 -25.85 9.26 -17.78
N ARG A 103 -24.58 9.66 -17.95
CA ARG A 103 -23.62 9.84 -16.84
C ARG A 103 -23.91 11.13 -16.07
N GLY A 104 -25.06 11.16 -15.41
CA GLY A 104 -25.50 12.24 -14.53
C GLY A 104 -25.02 12.02 -13.09
N TYR A 105 -25.97 12.03 -12.15
CA TYR A 105 -25.72 11.94 -10.71
C TYR A 105 -25.05 10.63 -10.27
N GLU A 106 -25.36 9.52 -10.94
CA GLU A 106 -24.87 8.17 -10.58
C GLU A 106 -23.33 8.04 -10.67
N TYR A 107 -22.72 8.74 -11.64
CA TYR A 107 -21.26 8.80 -11.74
C TYR A 107 -20.63 9.43 -10.49
N TYR A 108 -21.16 10.57 -10.03
CA TYR A 108 -20.63 11.26 -8.86
C TYR A 108 -20.94 10.51 -7.57
N LEU A 109 -22.05 9.77 -7.48
CA LEU A 109 -22.29 8.87 -6.36
C LEU A 109 -21.18 7.82 -6.24
N ARG A 110 -20.83 7.16 -7.35
CA ARG A 110 -19.75 6.17 -7.41
C ARG A 110 -18.39 6.77 -7.04
N VAL A 111 -18.03 7.91 -7.65
CA VAL A 111 -16.77 8.62 -7.34
C VAL A 111 -16.73 9.07 -5.88
N SER A 112 -17.88 9.50 -5.33
CA SER A 112 -17.99 9.89 -3.92
C SER A 112 -17.78 8.74 -2.94
N LEU A 113 -18.06 7.50 -3.34
CA LEU A 113 -17.78 6.31 -2.53
C LEU A 113 -16.37 5.74 -2.79
N ASP A 114 -15.80 5.97 -3.96
CA ASP A 114 -14.42 5.62 -4.25
C ASP A 114 -13.45 6.38 -3.34
N LEU A 115 -13.72 7.67 -3.11
CA LEU A 115 -12.91 8.52 -2.26
C LEU A 115 -12.69 7.97 -0.84
N PRO A 116 -13.73 7.72 -0.02
CA PRO A 116 -13.55 7.15 1.31
C PRO A 116 -12.95 5.75 1.25
N TYR A 117 -13.21 4.97 0.19
CA TYR A 117 -12.63 3.63 0.03
C TYR A 117 -11.11 3.68 -0.14
N VAL A 118 -10.63 4.43 -1.13
CA VAL A 118 -9.19 4.65 -1.42
C VAL A 118 -8.51 5.34 -0.25
N LEU A 119 -9.12 6.40 0.30
CA LEU A 119 -8.59 7.10 1.48
C LEU A 119 -8.41 6.16 2.66
N LEU A 120 -9.41 5.34 2.98
CA LEU A 120 -9.35 4.43 4.13
C LEU A 120 -8.21 3.43 3.97
N VAL A 121 -8.12 2.75 2.82
CA VAL A 121 -7.11 1.72 2.56
C VAL A 121 -5.70 2.30 2.62
N TYR A 122 -5.45 3.38 1.88
CA TYR A 122 -4.09 3.92 1.77
C TYR A 122 -3.67 4.76 2.98
N ASN A 123 -4.60 5.43 3.68
CA ASN A 123 -4.26 6.03 4.98
C ASN A 123 -4.01 4.97 6.04
N TRP A 124 -4.74 3.84 6.03
CA TRP A 124 -4.43 2.73 6.92
C TRP A 124 -3.03 2.20 6.68
N PHE A 125 -2.60 2.09 5.42
CA PHE A 125 -1.24 1.70 5.06
C PHE A 125 -0.22 2.74 5.54
N ALA A 126 -0.46 4.03 5.22
CA ALA A 126 0.42 5.13 5.60
C ALA A 126 0.61 5.19 7.11
N PHE A 127 -0.48 5.13 7.88
CA PHE A 127 -0.46 5.12 9.34
C PHE A 127 0.30 3.92 9.90
N SER A 128 0.08 2.73 9.33
CA SER A 128 0.74 1.50 9.77
C SER A 128 2.24 1.53 9.55
N PHE A 129 2.67 1.97 8.35
CA PHE A 129 4.09 2.12 8.03
C PHE A 129 4.75 3.24 8.82
N TYR A 130 4.06 4.36 9.03
CA TYR A 130 4.58 5.45 9.84
C TYR A 130 4.71 5.07 11.31
N SER A 131 3.74 4.33 11.85
CA SER A 131 3.81 3.79 13.21
C SER A 131 4.97 2.80 13.35
N ALA A 132 5.21 1.96 12.35
CA ALA A 132 6.38 1.09 12.31
C ALA A 132 7.68 1.91 12.27
N TYR A 133 7.77 2.92 11.41
CA TYR A 133 8.92 3.83 11.37
C TYR A 133 9.17 4.49 12.73
N LYS A 134 8.14 5.04 13.39
CA LYS A 134 8.26 5.66 14.72
C LYS A 134 8.81 4.71 15.78
N ARG A 135 8.39 3.44 15.78
CA ARG A 135 8.91 2.43 16.73
C ARG A 135 10.37 2.07 16.46
N LEU A 136 10.75 2.03 15.18
CA LEU A 136 12.08 1.60 14.74
C LEU A 136 13.11 2.76 14.71
N LYS A 137 12.67 4.01 14.71
CA LYS A 137 13.56 5.17 14.50
C LYS A 137 14.67 5.24 15.55
N ASP A 138 14.35 4.89 16.79
CA ASP A 138 15.25 4.96 17.95
C ASP A 138 15.95 3.62 18.24
N GLN A 139 15.61 2.55 17.52
CA GLN A 139 16.24 1.24 17.71
C GLN A 139 17.59 1.16 16.99
N ASP A 140 18.55 0.42 17.55
CA ASP A 140 19.78 0.08 16.85
C ASP A 140 19.51 -1.00 15.78
N ILE A 141 19.10 -0.53 14.61
CA ILE A 141 18.90 -1.34 13.42
C ILE A 141 19.45 -0.59 12.20
N GLU A 142 19.72 -1.33 11.14
CA GLU A 142 20.23 -0.76 9.89
C GLU A 142 19.35 0.41 9.39
N PRO A 143 19.91 1.61 9.17
CA PRO A 143 19.15 2.81 8.80
C PRO A 143 18.28 2.64 7.54
N TRP A 144 18.72 1.85 6.57
CA TRP A 144 17.92 1.61 5.35
C TRP A 144 16.55 0.95 5.64
N ILE A 145 16.42 0.19 6.74
CA ILE A 145 15.15 -0.41 7.17
C ILE A 145 14.20 0.68 7.68
N LYS A 146 14.74 1.66 8.42
CA LYS A 146 13.97 2.84 8.89
C LYS A 146 13.47 3.64 7.68
N VAL A 147 14.35 3.89 6.71
CA VAL A 147 14.01 4.62 5.48
C VAL A 147 12.94 3.89 4.66
N ARG A 148 13.00 2.55 4.55
CA ARG A 148 11.96 1.75 3.88
C ARG A 148 10.57 2.08 4.42
N TYR A 149 10.37 2.04 5.74
CA TYR A 149 9.04 2.30 6.31
C TYR A 149 8.61 3.76 6.15
N LYS A 150 9.55 4.71 6.20
CA LYS A 150 9.28 6.11 5.89
C LYS A 150 8.81 6.29 4.44
N MET A 151 9.50 5.68 3.48
CA MET A 151 9.13 5.74 2.06
C MET A 151 7.76 5.11 1.80
N LEU A 152 7.48 3.93 2.38
CA LEU A 152 6.19 3.26 2.27
C LEU A 152 5.05 4.12 2.86
N ALA A 153 5.30 4.81 3.98
CA ALA A 153 4.32 5.71 4.57
C ALA A 153 4.01 6.89 3.64
N ILE A 154 5.05 7.56 3.11
CA ILE A 154 4.90 8.71 2.20
C ILE A 154 4.19 8.29 0.91
N SER A 155 4.61 7.17 0.29
CA SER A 155 4.00 6.70 -0.94
C SER A 155 2.54 6.34 -0.75
N SER A 156 2.20 5.68 0.35
CA SER A 156 0.80 5.32 0.65
C SER A 156 -0.03 6.56 0.95
N PHE A 157 0.52 7.54 1.67
CA PHE A 157 -0.18 8.79 1.95
C PHE A 157 -0.52 9.56 0.67
N LEU A 158 0.44 9.69 -0.26
CA LEU A 158 0.21 10.30 -1.57
C LEU A 158 -0.88 9.55 -2.36
N MET A 159 -0.84 8.22 -2.35
CA MET A 159 -1.84 7.40 -3.04
C MET A 159 -3.24 7.49 -2.40
N SER A 160 -3.36 7.94 -1.15
CA SER A 160 -4.67 8.10 -0.52
C SER A 160 -5.53 9.19 -1.17
N PHE A 161 -4.90 10.17 -1.82
CA PHE A 161 -5.58 11.22 -2.57
C PHE A 161 -5.79 10.86 -4.04
N HIS A 162 -5.49 9.61 -4.45
CA HIS A 162 -5.51 9.21 -5.85
C HIS A 162 -6.87 9.37 -6.50
N SER A 163 -7.98 9.19 -5.78
CA SER A 163 -9.33 9.31 -6.35
C SER A 163 -9.87 10.74 -6.43
N ILE A 164 -9.20 11.74 -5.85
CA ILE A 164 -9.67 13.15 -5.88
C ILE A 164 -9.77 13.73 -7.30
N PRO A 165 -8.77 13.54 -8.19
CA PRO A 165 -8.86 14.06 -9.55
C PRO A 165 -10.08 13.55 -10.34
N GLU A 166 -10.64 12.38 -10.00
CA GLU A 166 -11.82 11.84 -10.69
C GLU A 166 -13.07 12.72 -10.54
N PHE A 167 -13.20 13.50 -9.47
CA PHE A 167 -14.33 14.42 -9.30
C PHE A 167 -14.38 15.52 -10.37
N PHE A 168 -13.23 15.83 -10.98
CA PHE A 168 -13.13 16.85 -12.01
C PHE A 168 -13.36 16.27 -13.41
N GLN A 169 -13.60 14.97 -13.54
CA GLN A 169 -13.84 14.34 -14.84
C GLN A 169 -15.10 14.91 -15.49
N PRO A 170 -15.02 15.37 -16.76
CA PRO A 170 -16.20 15.89 -17.44
C PRO A 170 -17.29 14.82 -17.60
N LYS A 171 -18.54 15.26 -17.41
CA LYS A 171 -19.73 14.40 -17.58
C LYS A 171 -19.83 13.91 -19.02
N ASN A 172 -20.29 12.67 -19.20
CA ASN A 172 -20.49 12.05 -20.51
C ASN A 172 -19.21 11.91 -21.38
N ILE A 173 -18.04 12.23 -20.85
CA ILE A 173 -16.77 12.06 -21.57
C ILE A 173 -16.14 10.73 -21.14
N ARG A 174 -15.66 9.96 -22.12
CA ARG A 174 -14.90 8.74 -21.87
C ARG A 174 -13.64 9.08 -21.07
N TRP A 175 -13.35 8.29 -20.04
CA TRP A 175 -12.14 8.48 -19.24
C TRP A 175 -10.88 8.37 -20.11
N GLY A 176 -9.97 9.33 -19.97
CA GLY A 176 -8.76 9.44 -20.80
C GLY A 176 -9.02 9.74 -22.29
N ASN A 177 -10.17 10.35 -22.65
CA ASN A 177 -10.46 10.72 -24.04
C ASN A 177 -9.39 11.72 -24.57
N PRO A 178 -8.66 11.40 -25.66
CA PRO A 178 -7.62 12.28 -26.19
C PRO A 178 -8.18 13.58 -26.81
N ASN A 179 -9.46 13.59 -27.18
CA ASN A 179 -10.11 14.76 -27.78
C ASN A 179 -10.60 15.76 -26.73
N ASP A 180 -10.58 15.39 -25.44
CA ASP A 180 -10.96 16.28 -24.35
C ASP A 180 -9.75 16.57 -23.44
N PRO A 181 -9.21 17.80 -23.45
CA PRO A 181 -8.02 18.14 -22.69
C PRO A 181 -8.16 17.93 -21.17
N ILE A 182 -9.35 18.18 -20.60
CA ILE A 182 -9.58 18.06 -19.16
C ILE A 182 -9.53 16.59 -18.75
N SER A 183 -10.24 15.73 -19.47
CA SER A 183 -10.21 14.28 -19.28
C SER A 183 -8.81 13.70 -19.44
N LEU A 184 -8.02 14.22 -20.39
CA LEU A 184 -6.65 13.77 -20.61
C LEU A 184 -5.72 14.18 -19.45
N VAL A 185 -5.84 15.42 -18.96
CA VAL A 185 -5.07 15.92 -17.80
C VAL A 185 -5.37 15.11 -16.55
N ILE A 186 -6.65 14.85 -16.26
CA ILE A 186 -7.06 14.06 -15.08
C ILE A 186 -6.48 12.65 -15.16
N PHE A 187 -6.62 11.99 -16.31
CA PHE A 187 -6.00 10.68 -16.54
C PHE A 187 -4.48 10.72 -16.32
N GLY A 188 -3.81 11.76 -16.85
CA GLY A 188 -2.37 11.97 -16.67
C GLY A 188 -1.97 12.09 -15.20
N ILE A 189 -2.68 12.89 -14.41
CA ILE A 189 -2.43 13.03 -12.96
C ILE A 189 -2.56 11.69 -12.25
N LEU A 190 -3.66 10.95 -12.50
CA LEU A 190 -3.90 9.63 -11.91
C LEU A 190 -2.81 8.62 -12.28
N ALA A 191 -2.38 8.62 -13.53
CA ALA A 191 -1.32 7.74 -14.01
C ALA A 191 0.03 8.07 -13.36
N VAL A 192 0.39 9.35 -13.26
CA VAL A 192 1.63 9.81 -12.60
C VAL A 192 1.63 9.41 -11.14
N MET A 193 0.53 9.65 -10.40
CA MET A 193 0.40 9.24 -9.01
C MET A 193 0.58 7.72 -8.83
N ALA A 194 -0.07 6.92 -9.67
CA ALA A 194 0.05 5.46 -9.63
C ALA A 194 1.47 4.97 -9.97
N ILE A 195 2.14 5.59 -10.93
CA ILE A 195 3.54 5.29 -11.28
C ILE A 195 4.48 5.67 -10.13
N CYS A 196 4.33 6.86 -9.55
CA CYS A 196 5.11 7.32 -8.40
C CYS A 196 4.92 6.37 -7.22
N TYR A 197 3.67 6.01 -6.89
CA TYR A 197 3.39 5.01 -5.86
C TYR A 197 4.07 3.68 -6.17
N GLY A 198 3.84 3.13 -7.37
CA GLY A 198 4.40 1.85 -7.79
C GLY A 198 5.92 1.82 -7.73
N PHE A 199 6.59 2.88 -8.16
CA PHE A 199 8.04 2.99 -8.12
C PHE A 199 8.57 3.10 -6.69
N MET A 200 8.04 4.03 -5.88
CA MET A 200 8.50 4.20 -4.49
C MET A 200 8.23 2.96 -3.63
N PHE A 201 7.06 2.34 -3.79
CA PHE A 201 6.70 1.12 -3.10
C PHE A 201 7.66 -0.03 -3.47
N SER A 202 7.91 -0.23 -4.78
CA SER A 202 8.84 -1.24 -5.27
C SER A 202 10.26 -1.00 -4.76
N LEU A 203 10.74 0.24 -4.85
CA LEU A 203 12.07 0.65 -4.41
C LEU A 203 12.26 0.44 -2.90
N SER A 204 11.22 0.69 -2.10
CA SER A 204 11.25 0.47 -0.64
C SER A 204 11.46 -1.00 -0.29
N TRP A 205 10.85 -1.91 -1.05
CA TRP A 205 10.97 -3.34 -0.80
C TRP A 205 12.24 -3.95 -1.38
N PHE A 206 12.57 -3.63 -2.63
CA PHE A 206 13.77 -4.15 -3.31
C PHE A 206 15.06 -3.52 -2.81
N MET A 207 15.04 -2.22 -2.48
CA MET A 207 16.15 -1.34 -2.07
C MET A 207 17.53 -1.80 -2.58
N PRO A 208 18.05 -1.25 -3.69
CA PRO A 208 19.28 -1.75 -4.29
C PRO A 208 20.50 -1.54 -3.37
N LYS A 209 21.53 -2.39 -3.54
CA LYS A 209 22.73 -2.40 -2.69
C LYS A 209 23.39 -1.02 -2.56
N LYS A 210 23.40 -0.22 -3.64
CA LYS A 210 23.94 1.15 -3.63
C LYS A 210 23.19 2.07 -2.65
N LEU A 211 21.86 2.04 -2.68
CA LEU A 211 21.01 2.83 -1.77
C LEU A 211 21.13 2.32 -0.32
N LYS A 212 21.17 1.00 -0.10
CA LYS A 212 21.44 0.46 1.24
C LYS A 212 22.76 0.94 1.81
N ARG A 213 23.84 0.87 1.02
CA ARG A 213 25.17 1.38 1.40
C ARG A 213 25.15 2.87 1.68
N TYR A 214 24.42 3.65 0.87
CA TYR A 214 24.26 5.09 1.07
C TYR A 214 23.62 5.41 2.42
N PHE A 215 22.51 4.75 2.76
CA PHE A 215 21.82 4.98 4.03
C PHE A 215 22.56 4.40 5.24
N ASN A 216 23.34 3.34 5.06
CA ASN A 216 24.14 2.73 6.13
C ASN A 216 25.52 3.41 6.29
N LYS A 217 25.80 4.54 5.63
CA LYS A 217 27.06 5.26 5.84
C LYS A 217 27.18 5.67 7.30
N GLY A 218 28.26 5.25 7.95
CA GLY A 218 28.50 5.52 9.37
C GLY A 218 27.71 4.62 10.33
N TYR A 219 26.94 3.66 9.83
CA TYR A 219 26.32 2.63 10.67
C TYR A 219 27.30 1.48 10.87
N GLN A 220 27.86 1.38 12.06
CA GLN A 220 28.46 0.14 12.55
C GLN A 220 27.37 -0.58 13.32
N ARG A 221 27.05 -1.80 12.90
CA ARG A 221 26.21 -2.68 13.71
C ARG A 221 26.99 -2.87 15.02
N GLU A 222 26.42 -2.56 16.17
CA GLU A 222 26.93 -3.14 17.42
C GLU A 222 26.79 -4.64 17.22
N ILE A 223 27.86 -5.29 16.76
CA ILE A 223 28.02 -6.74 16.85
C ILE A 223 27.90 -6.98 18.35
N ASP A 224 26.94 -7.83 18.74
CA ASP A 224 26.62 -8.22 20.11
C ASP A 224 27.76 -7.82 21.03
N LYS A 225 27.57 -6.77 21.85
CA LYS A 225 28.60 -6.39 22.84
C LYS A 225 28.93 -7.66 23.60
N GLU A 226 30.09 -8.25 23.32
CA GLU A 226 30.73 -9.19 24.21
C GLU A 226 31.10 -8.35 25.42
N TYR A 227 30.14 -8.25 26.36
CA TYR A 227 30.41 -7.67 27.65
C TYR A 227 31.58 -8.44 28.22
N THR A 228 32.63 -7.74 28.60
CA THR A 228 33.67 -8.35 29.43
C THR A 228 33.02 -8.78 30.75
N GLU A 229 33.55 -9.81 31.41
CA GLU A 229 33.02 -10.24 32.72
C GLU A 229 32.95 -9.08 33.72
N GLU A 230 33.87 -8.11 33.63
CA GLU A 230 33.90 -6.91 34.46
C GLU A 230 32.70 -5.98 34.19
N GLU A 231 32.32 -5.77 32.92
CA GLU A 231 31.13 -5.00 32.56
C GLU A 231 29.84 -5.70 33.01
N LEU A 232 29.77 -7.03 32.86
CA LEU A 232 28.68 -7.86 33.37
C LEU A 232 28.54 -7.74 34.90
N MET A 233 29.65 -7.85 35.63
CA MET A 233 29.67 -7.74 37.09
C MET A 233 29.26 -6.35 37.58
N ASN A 234 29.65 -5.29 36.86
CA ASN A 234 29.25 -3.93 37.19
C ASN A 234 27.76 -3.67 36.91
N MET A 235 27.19 -4.27 35.86
CA MET A 235 25.74 -4.22 35.64
C MET A 235 24.96 -4.94 36.74
N ILE A 236 25.42 -6.14 37.15
CA ILE A 236 24.79 -6.91 38.24
C ILE A 236 24.85 -6.13 39.55
N LYS A 237 26.00 -5.54 39.90
CA LYS A 237 26.14 -4.70 41.10
C LYS A 237 25.20 -3.49 41.08
N LYS A 238 25.03 -2.83 39.93
CA LYS A 238 24.10 -1.71 39.79
C LYS A 238 22.65 -2.13 39.97
N GLN A 239 22.26 -3.30 39.49
CA GLN A 239 20.91 -3.82 39.67
C GLN A 239 20.64 -4.19 41.13
N LEU A 240 21.61 -4.79 41.82
CA LEU A 240 21.50 -5.18 43.23
C LEU A 240 21.57 -4.00 44.23
N THR A 241 21.97 -2.81 43.78
CA THR A 241 22.01 -1.59 44.62
C THR A 241 20.84 -0.64 44.37
N GLN A 242 19.95 -0.97 43.43
CA GLN A 242 18.74 -0.21 43.10
C GLN A 242 17.44 -0.87 43.62
N ASP A 243 17.55 -2.04 44.26
CA ASP A 243 16.53 -2.64 45.14
C ASP A 243 16.91 -2.40 46.61
#